data_AF-A0A0A9XLP3-F1
#
_entry.id   AF-A0A0A9XLP3-F1
#
_cell.length_a   1.000
_cell.length_b   1.000
_cell.length_c   1.000
_cell.angle_alpha   90.00
_cell.angle_beta   90.00
_cell.angle_gamma   90.00
#
_symmetry.space_group_name_H-M   'P 1'
#
loop_
_entity.id
_entity.type
_entity.pdbx_description
1 polymer ?
#
loop_
_entity_poly.entity_id
_entity_poly.type
_entity_poly.pdbx_seq_one_letter_code
_entity_poly.pdbx_strand_id
1 'polypeptide(L)'
;MVEKKISAREMGLLGKIKLVYDNMTVEPMLAWYIIGSCVASLATQNLNLEKACRVNLGYNGTVCDALERRETGNYTQEEAAVQQLVASMAIWKTLVQSAIPAFLILFLGSWSDRR
;
A
#
# COMPACT_ATOMS: atom_id res chain seq x y z
N MET A 1 5.29 10.22 47.30
CA MET A 1 5.30 9.81 45.88
C MET A 1 5.26 8.30 45.85
N VAL A 2 4.06 7.71 45.71
CA VAL A 2 3.90 6.25 45.61
C VAL A 2 3.49 5.97 44.18
N GLU A 3 4.45 5.59 43.35
CA GLU A 3 4.21 4.95 42.05
C GLU A 3 3.47 3.63 42.32
N LYS A 4 2.14 3.66 42.16
CA LYS A 4 1.32 2.46 42.22
C LYS A 4 1.50 1.74 40.87
N LYS A 5 2.46 0.81 40.78
CA LYS A 5 2.54 -0.15 39.67
C LYS A 5 1.27 -1.01 39.68
N ILE A 6 0.24 -0.58 38.97
CA ILE A 6 -0.96 -1.39 38.75
C ILE A 6 -0.53 -2.55 37.86
N SER A 7 -0.37 -3.73 38.47
CA SER A 7 -0.04 -4.98 37.80
C SER A 7 -1.10 -5.26 36.73
N ALA A 8 -0.68 -5.37 35.47
CA ALA A 8 -1.53 -5.60 34.30
C ALA A 8 -2.39 -6.89 34.38
N ARG A 9 -2.23 -7.68 35.44
CA ARG A 9 -2.92 -8.95 35.69
C ARG A 9 -4.33 -8.79 36.29
N GLU A 10 -4.67 -7.67 36.94
CA GLU A 10 -5.97 -7.48 37.63
C GLU A 10 -6.98 -6.56 36.91
N MET A 11 -6.57 -5.90 35.82
CA MET A 11 -7.47 -5.01 35.07
C MET A 11 -8.37 -5.79 34.11
N GLY A 12 -9.67 -5.48 34.16
CA GLY A 12 -10.64 -5.92 33.15
C GLY A 12 -10.27 -5.42 31.74
N LEU A 13 -10.85 -6.02 30.70
CA LEU A 13 -10.53 -5.75 29.30
C LEU A 13 -10.53 -4.24 28.97
N LEU A 14 -11.51 -3.51 29.49
CA LEU A 14 -11.66 -2.07 29.35
C LEU A 14 -10.51 -1.27 29.99
N GLY A 15 -9.99 -1.72 31.14
CA GLY A 15 -8.85 -1.09 31.80
C GLY A 15 -7.54 -1.30 31.04
N LYS A 16 -7.38 -2.49 30.41
CA LYS A 16 -6.23 -2.77 29.54
C LYS A 16 -6.26 -1.93 28.27
N ILE A 17 -7.42 -1.80 27.63
CA ILE A 17 -7.59 -0.96 26.43
C ILE A 17 -7.31 0.50 26.76
N LYS A 18 -7.81 1.00 27.91
CA LYS A 18 -7.55 2.38 28.35
C LYS A 18 -6.06 2.63 28.63
N LEU A 19 -5.37 1.70 29.28
CA LEU A 19 -3.93 1.80 29.54
C LEU A 19 -3.10 1.75 28.25
N VAL A 20 -3.53 0.99 27.25
CA VAL A 20 -2.91 0.96 25.91
C VAL A 20 -3.16 2.27 25.17
N TYR A 21 -4.37 2.81 25.24
CA TYR A 21 -4.72 4.09 24.61
C TYR A 21 -3.91 5.26 25.22
N ASP A 22 -3.78 5.32 26.55
CA ASP A 22 -3.04 6.37 27.24
C ASP A 22 -1.51 6.25 27.05
N ASN A 23 -0.98 5.04 26.78
CA ASN A 23 0.45 4.82 26.51
C ASN A 23 0.79 4.76 25.01
N MET A 24 -0.19 4.84 24.11
CA MET A 24 0.04 4.81 22.68
C MET A 24 0.65 6.14 22.23
N THR A 25 1.97 6.15 22.02
CA THR A 25 2.73 7.29 21.48
C THR A 25 2.63 7.43 19.96
N VAL A 26 2.13 6.40 19.26
CA VAL A 26 1.97 6.38 17.81
C VAL A 26 0.58 6.90 17.46
N GLU A 27 0.49 7.96 16.65
CA GLU A 27 -0.78 8.56 16.22
C GLU A 27 -1.70 7.48 15.62
N PRO A 28 -2.80 7.08 16.30
CA PRO A 28 -3.67 5.98 15.85
C PRO A 28 -4.29 6.25 14.47
N MET A 29 -4.43 7.52 14.10
CA MET A 29 -4.89 7.95 12.78
C MET A 29 -3.90 7.59 11.66
N LEU A 30 -2.59 7.77 11.89
CA LEU A 30 -1.56 7.44 10.92
C LEU A 30 -1.49 5.92 10.69
N ALA A 31 -1.63 5.13 11.77
CA ALA A 31 -1.67 3.67 11.67
C ALA A 31 -2.82 3.19 10.78
N TRP A 32 -4.03 3.72 10.97
CA TRP A 32 -5.17 3.38 10.12
C TRP A 32 -4.99 3.82 8.68
N TYR A 33 -4.41 5.01 8.46
CA TYR A 33 -4.09 5.50 7.13
C TYR A 33 -3.12 4.56 6.39
N ILE A 34 -2.05 4.12 7.05
CA ILE A 34 -1.06 3.21 6.46
C ILE A 34 -1.71 1.87 6.09
N ILE A 35 -2.50 1.28 7.00
CA ILE A 35 -3.21 0.02 6.73
C ILE A 35 -4.11 0.16 5.50
N GLY A 36 -4.93 1.21 5.43
CA GLY A 36 -5.78 1.48 4.27
C GLY A 36 -4.97 1.64 2.98
N SER A 37 -3.85 2.37 3.04
CA SER A 37 -2.98 2.59 1.89
C SER A 37 -2.33 1.29 1.38
N CYS A 38 -1.93 0.39 2.28
CA CYS A 38 -1.35 -0.90 1.93
C CYS A 38 -2.38 -1.82 1.25
N VAL A 39 -3.59 -1.92 1.81
CA VAL A 39 -4.68 -2.71 1.23
C VAL A 39 -5.05 -2.19 -0.16
N ALA A 40 -5.21 -0.87 -0.31
CA ALA A 40 -5.49 -0.26 -1.61
C ALA A 40 -4.36 -0.53 -2.63
N SER A 41 -3.10 -0.49 -2.19
CA SER A 41 -1.94 -0.76 -3.03
C SER A 41 -1.90 -2.21 -3.51
N LEU A 42 -2.20 -3.18 -2.65
CA LEU A 42 -2.26 -4.60 -3.00
C LEU A 42 -3.44 -4.91 -3.93
N ALA A 43 -4.61 -4.35 -3.66
CA ALA A 43 -5.78 -4.50 -4.52
C ALA A 43 -5.51 -3.95 -5.92
N THR A 44 -4.87 -2.78 -6.02
CA THR A 44 -4.50 -2.17 -7.31
C THR A 44 -3.52 -3.04 -8.10
N GLN A 45 -2.56 -3.69 -7.43
CA GLN A 45 -1.59 -4.57 -8.10
C GLN A 45 -2.27 -5.81 -8.71
N ASN A 46 -3.15 -6.47 -7.97
CA ASN A 46 -3.88 -7.63 -8.48
C ASN A 46 -4.79 -7.25 -9.65
N LEU A 47 -5.51 -6.13 -9.53
CA LEU A 47 -6.40 -5.64 -10.60
C LEU A 47 -5.61 -5.25 -11.87
N ASN A 48 -4.42 -4.66 -11.71
CA ASN A 48 -3.57 -4.30 -12.85
C ASN A 48 -3.02 -5.53 -13.57
N LEU A 49 -2.70 -6.61 -12.85
CA LEU A 49 -2.29 -7.88 -13.45
C LEU A 49 -3.43 -8.51 -14.27
N GLU A 50 -4.64 -8.56 -13.71
CA GLU A 50 -5.82 -9.09 -14.38
C GLU A 50 -6.14 -8.31 -15.66
N LYS A 51 -6.15 -6.96 -15.58
CA LYS A 51 -6.37 -6.10 -16.76
C LYS A 51 -5.26 -6.19 -17.80
N ALA A 52 -4.01 -6.32 -17.37
CA ALA A 52 -2.89 -6.51 -18.29
C ALA A 52 -3.04 -7.84 -19.06
N CYS A 53 -3.38 -8.93 -18.37
CA CYS A 53 -3.56 -10.25 -18.96
C CYS A 53 -4.77 -10.32 -19.90
N ARG A 54 -5.94 -9.87 -19.42
CA ARG A 54 -7.23 -10.11 -20.09
C ARG A 54 -7.58 -9.06 -21.14
N VAL A 55 -7.26 -7.78 -20.89
CA VAL A 55 -7.67 -6.65 -21.74
C VAL A 55 -6.53 -6.17 -22.64
N ASN A 56 -5.30 -6.06 -22.14
CA ASN A 56 -4.19 -5.55 -22.94
C ASN A 56 -3.57 -6.62 -23.84
N LEU A 57 -3.32 -7.82 -23.31
CA LEU A 57 -2.69 -8.93 -24.04
C LEU A 57 -3.69 -9.94 -24.62
N GLY A 58 -4.94 -9.92 -24.14
CA GLY A 58 -6.02 -10.74 -24.70
C GLY A 58 -5.85 -12.25 -24.50
N TYR A 59 -5.17 -12.68 -23.44
CA TYR A 59 -4.98 -14.11 -23.16
C TYR A 59 -6.28 -14.80 -22.72
N ASN A 60 -6.32 -16.12 -22.84
CA ASN A 60 -7.48 -16.92 -22.41
C ASN A 60 -7.70 -16.79 -20.89
N GLY A 61 -8.97 -16.78 -20.47
CA GLY A 61 -9.34 -16.67 -19.06
C GLY A 61 -8.68 -17.74 -18.18
N THR A 62 -8.49 -18.96 -18.69
CA THR A 62 -7.81 -20.03 -17.95
C THR A 62 -6.34 -19.72 -17.65
N VAL A 63 -5.66 -19.01 -18.54
CA VAL A 63 -4.26 -18.57 -18.35
C VAL A 63 -4.22 -17.45 -17.31
N CYS A 64 -5.12 -16.46 -17.42
CA CYS A 64 -5.16 -15.37 -16.46
C CYS A 64 -5.57 -15.84 -15.05
N ASP A 65 -6.50 -16.78 -14.92
CA ASP A 65 -6.88 -17.38 -13.64
C ASP A 65 -5.73 -18.19 -13.02
N ALA A 66 -4.94 -18.90 -13.84
CA ALA A 66 -3.75 -19.61 -13.37
C ALA A 66 -2.66 -18.63 -12.89
N LEU A 67 -2.47 -17.52 -13.60
CA LEU A 67 -1.56 -16.44 -13.19
C LEU A 67 -2.01 -15.77 -11.88
N GLU A 68 -3.32 -15.55 -11.69
CA GLU A 68 -3.87 -15.03 -10.43
C GLU A 68 -3.64 -15.99 -9.27
N ARG A 69 -3.85 -17.31 -9.49
CA ARG A 69 -3.61 -18.37 -8.50
C ARG A 69 -2.13 -18.73 -8.29
N ARG A 70 -1.19 -18.05 -8.96
CA ARG A 70 0.26 -18.31 -8.91
C ARG A 70 0.66 -19.70 -9.42
N GLU A 71 -0.13 -20.29 -10.33
CA GLU A 71 0.17 -21.56 -10.99
C GLU A 71 0.93 -21.32 -12.31
N THR A 72 2.18 -20.85 -12.22
CA THR A 72 2.92 -20.32 -13.38
C THR A 72 3.84 -21.33 -14.10
N GLY A 73 3.85 -22.59 -13.64
CA GLY A 73 4.80 -23.61 -14.14
C GLY A 73 4.78 -23.89 -15.65
N ASN A 74 3.64 -23.66 -16.32
CA ASN A 74 3.48 -23.87 -17.76
C ASN A 74 3.32 -22.57 -18.58
N TYR A 75 3.26 -21.40 -17.94
CA TYR A 75 2.88 -20.11 -18.56
C TYR A 75 3.91 -19.00 -18.32
N THR A 76 5.19 -19.36 -18.28
CA THR A 76 6.28 -18.44 -17.90
C THR A 76 6.49 -17.31 -18.89
N GLN A 77 6.19 -17.52 -20.18
CA GLN A 77 6.34 -16.49 -21.22
C GLN A 77 5.24 -15.44 -21.13
N GLU A 78 4.02 -15.89 -20.87
CA GLU A 78 2.83 -15.07 -20.67
C GLU A 78 2.94 -14.26 -19.38
N GLU A 79 3.45 -14.87 -18.31
CA GLU A 79 3.77 -14.18 -17.07
C GLU A 79 4.78 -13.05 -17.30
N ALA A 80 5.88 -13.32 -18.03
CA ALA A 80 6.89 -12.31 -18.32
C ALA A 80 6.33 -11.13 -19.12
N ALA A 81 5.49 -11.38 -20.13
CA ALA A 81 4.85 -10.33 -20.92
C ALA A 81 3.90 -9.45 -20.08
N VAL A 82 3.07 -10.06 -19.24
CA VAL A 82 2.17 -9.34 -18.32
C VAL A 82 2.98 -8.51 -17.32
N GLN A 83 4.01 -9.09 -16.72
CA GLN A 83 4.87 -8.41 -15.76
C GLN A 83 5.63 -7.25 -16.38
N GLN A 84 6.12 -7.39 -17.62
CA GLN A 84 6.81 -6.31 -18.33
C GLN A 84 5.87 -5.12 -18.57
N LEU A 85 4.61 -5.37 -18.93
CA LEU A 85 3.61 -4.32 -19.10
C LEU A 85 3.30 -3.61 -17.77
N VAL A 86 3.05 -4.38 -16.71
CA VAL A 86 2.75 -3.83 -15.37
C VAL A 86 3.95 -3.07 -14.79
N ALA A 87 5.17 -3.60 -14.96
CA ALA A 87 6.40 -2.93 -14.54
C ALA A 87 6.60 -1.60 -15.26
N SER A 88 6.37 -1.56 -16.58
CA SER A 88 6.48 -0.33 -17.36
C SER A 88 5.47 0.73 -16.90
N MET A 89 4.23 0.32 -16.61
CA MET A 89 3.21 1.22 -16.04
C MET A 89 3.59 1.71 -14.64
N ALA A 90 4.15 0.84 -13.80
CA ALA A 90 4.59 1.21 -12.45
C ALA A 90 5.74 2.23 -12.51
N ILE A 91 6.72 2.05 -13.39
CA ILE A 91 7.83 2.98 -13.61
C ILE A 91 7.29 4.35 -14.06
N TRP A 92 6.42 4.37 -15.07
CA TRP A 92 5.83 5.65 -15.52
C TRP A 92 5.03 6.34 -14.42
N LYS A 93 4.28 5.57 -13.61
CA LYS A 93 3.55 6.11 -12.47
C LYS A 93 4.47 6.73 -11.44
N THR A 94 5.58 6.09 -11.08
CA THR A 94 6.51 6.63 -10.08
C THR A 94 7.24 7.86 -10.60
N LEU A 95 7.61 7.89 -11.87
CA LEU A 95 8.18 9.08 -12.52
C LEU A 95 7.22 10.26 -12.46
N VAL A 96 5.96 10.08 -12.86
CA VAL A 96 4.94 11.13 -12.80
C VAL A 96 4.67 11.57 -11.35
N GLN A 97 4.51 10.60 -10.44
CA GLN A 97 4.21 10.87 -9.04
C GLN A 97 5.34 11.62 -8.31
N SER A 98 6.60 11.48 -8.74
CA SER A 98 7.74 12.20 -8.17
C SER A 98 8.05 13.51 -8.89
N ALA A 99 7.88 13.56 -10.21
CA ALA A 99 8.14 14.75 -11.01
C ALA A 99 7.18 15.89 -10.70
N ILE A 100 5.88 15.59 -10.52
CA ILE A 100 4.86 16.59 -10.19
C ILE A 100 5.18 17.33 -8.88
N PRO A 101 5.35 16.66 -7.72
CA PRO A 101 5.66 17.35 -6.48
C PRO A 101 7.04 18.03 -6.51
N ALA A 102 8.04 17.46 -7.18
CA ALA A 102 9.34 18.11 -7.34
C ALA A 102 9.22 19.44 -8.10
N PHE A 103 8.44 19.47 -9.18
CA PHE A 103 8.16 20.70 -9.93
C PHE A 103 7.35 21.69 -9.09
N LEU A 104 6.27 21.25 -8.44
CA LEU A 104 5.42 22.11 -7.63
C LEU A 104 6.16 22.73 -6.44
N ILE A 105 7.10 22.00 -5.82
CA ILE A 105 7.93 22.51 -4.72
C ILE A 105 8.79 23.71 -5.14
N LEU A 106 9.30 23.76 -6.38
CA LEU A 106 10.10 24.90 -6.85
C LEU A 106 9.28 26.20 -6.88
N PHE A 107 7.99 26.11 -7.21
CA PHE A 107 7.10 27.27 -7.24
C PHE A 107 6.50 27.57 -5.87
N LEU A 108 5.92 26.56 -5.21
CA LEU A 108 5.27 26.71 -3.91
C LEU A 108 6.27 26.97 -2.78
N GLY A 109 7.52 26.52 -2.90
CA GLY A 109 8.59 26.81 -1.95
C GLY A 109 8.88 28.31 -1.87
N SER A 110 9.03 28.97 -3.02
CA SER A 110 9.23 30.44 -3.07
C SER A 110 8.00 31.24 -2.62
N TRP A 111 6.79 30.66 -2.74
CA TRP A 111 5.56 31.29 -2.25
C TRP A 111 5.36 31.09 -0.74
N SER A 112 5.76 29.92 -0.21
CA SER A 112 5.75 29.64 1.23
C SER A 112 6.76 30.50 1.99
N ASP A 113 7.86 30.88 1.37
CA ASP A 113 8.89 31.76 1.96
C ASP A 113 8.44 33.23 2.03
N ARG A 114 7.33 33.59 1.36
CA ARG A 114 6.75 34.93 1.42
C ARG A 114 5.79 35.08 2.60
N ARG A 115 6.31 34.89 3.83
CA ARG A 115 5.88 35.50 5.10
C ARG A 115 6.97 35.38 6.16
#